data_AF-A0A8T2NC25-F1
#
_entry.id   AF-A0A8T2NC25-F1
#
_cell.length_a   1.000
_cell.length_b   1.000
_cell.length_c   1.000
_cell.angle_alpha   90.00
_cell.angle_beta   90.00
_cell.angle_gamma   90.00
#
_symmetry.space_group_name_H-M   'P 1'
#
loop_
_entity.id
_entity.type
_entity.pdbx_description
1 polymer ?
#
loop_
_entity_poly.entity_id
_entity_poly.type
_entity_poly.pdbx_seq_one_letter_code
_entity_poly.pdbx_strand_id
1 'polypeptide(L)'
;EKWQSKECEECECNEDNTVHCKPVECSVQPNITCDKAGEVVVTEIVDCCKKSRCEPKPVCVHNNTEYQPGASIPTDNCQKCKCGDSVDPDTELHVVECTPIECDKYCQQVGQTWTPPDDNCVKYRCDKIGDQLVPVEVKTVCPEFNPEECIPVREHVLQCLEVLLTAEGATWCWGRGSWHSH
;
A
#
# COMPACT_ATOMS: atom_id res chain seq x y z
N GLU A 1 52.09 8.20 -12.49
CA GLU A 1 50.89 8.22 -11.61
C GLU A 1 49.69 7.69 -12.40
N LYS A 2 48.71 7.06 -11.74
CA LYS A 2 47.48 6.56 -12.38
C LYS A 2 46.27 7.30 -11.80
N TRP A 3 45.30 7.64 -12.65
CA TRP A 3 44.06 8.30 -12.23
C TRP A 3 42.90 7.91 -13.14
N GLN A 4 41.68 8.07 -12.65
CA GLN A 4 40.47 7.87 -13.43
C GLN A 4 39.97 9.21 -13.98
N SER A 5 39.69 9.27 -15.28
CA SER A 5 39.16 10.45 -15.94
C SER A 5 37.66 10.61 -15.66
N LYS A 6 37.13 11.82 -15.91
CA LYS A 6 35.68 12.09 -15.86
C LYS A 6 34.89 11.32 -16.93
N GLU A 7 35.57 10.80 -17.94
CA GLU A 7 34.99 10.06 -19.06
C GLU A 7 35.07 8.53 -18.83
N CYS A 8 35.33 8.11 -17.59
CA CYS A 8 35.40 6.70 -17.21
C CYS A 8 36.52 5.93 -17.91
N GLU A 9 37.69 6.54 -17.95
CA GLU A 9 38.92 5.92 -18.45
C GLU A 9 39.96 5.87 -17.34
N GLU A 10 40.74 4.79 -17.28
CA GLU A 10 41.92 4.71 -16.46
C GLU A 10 43.11 5.25 -17.27
N CYS A 11 43.73 6.32 -16.76
CA CYS A 11 44.84 7.00 -17.40
C CYS A 11 46.13 6.83 -16.61
N GLU A 12 47.24 6.66 -17.31
CA GLU A 12 48.58 6.62 -16.74
C GLU A 12 49.52 7.60 -17.47
N CYS A 13 50.38 8.27 -16.70
CA CYS A 13 51.43 9.14 -17.23
C CYS A 13 52.73 8.36 -17.34
N ASN A 14 53.27 8.29 -18.56
CA ASN A 14 54.50 7.58 -18.91
C ASN A 14 55.76 8.42 -18.62
N GLU A 15 56.93 7.78 -18.64
CA GLU A 15 58.23 8.43 -18.41
C GLU A 15 58.60 9.49 -19.46
N ASP A 16 57.94 9.47 -20.63
CA ASP A 16 58.07 10.46 -21.71
C ASP A 16 57.07 11.63 -21.58
N ASN A 17 56.38 11.76 -20.45
CA ASN A 17 55.31 12.73 -20.17
C ASN A 17 54.09 12.61 -21.11
N THR A 18 53.91 11.47 -21.78
CA THR A 18 52.67 11.20 -22.52
C THR A 18 51.61 10.59 -21.60
N VAL A 19 50.35 10.96 -21.84
CA VAL A 19 49.20 10.41 -21.11
C VAL A 19 48.53 9.36 -21.98
N HIS A 20 48.39 8.14 -21.46
CA HIS A 20 47.65 7.07 -22.11
C HIS A 20 46.44 6.69 -21.27
N CYS A 21 45.26 6.73 -21.89
CA CYS A 21 44.00 6.38 -21.26
C CYS A 21 43.41 5.12 -21.92
N LYS A 22 42.75 4.30 -21.12
CA LYS A 22 41.98 3.15 -21.58
C LYS A 22 40.60 3.16 -20.92
N PRO A 23 39.52 2.79 -21.64
CA PRO A 23 38.21 2.66 -21.04
C PRO A 23 38.24 1.70 -19.84
N VAL A 24 37.50 2.03 -18.78
CA VAL A 24 37.35 1.14 -17.62
C VAL A 24 36.62 -0.13 -18.04
N GLU A 25 37.24 -1.29 -17.83
CA GLU A 25 36.60 -2.57 -18.07
C GLU A 25 35.75 -2.98 -16.87
N CYS A 26 34.44 -3.11 -17.10
CA CYS A 26 33.51 -3.56 -16.07
C CYS A 26 33.36 -5.08 -16.09
N SER A 27 33.36 -5.68 -14.90
CA SER A 27 32.99 -7.08 -14.75
C SER A 27 31.56 -7.30 -15.27
N VAL A 28 31.39 -8.32 -16.12
CA VAL A 28 30.07 -8.72 -16.61
C VAL A 28 29.26 -9.24 -15.43
N GLN A 29 28.21 -8.51 -15.06
CA GLN A 29 27.30 -8.95 -14.01
C GLN A 29 26.29 -9.96 -14.59
N PRO A 30 25.94 -11.02 -13.85
CA PRO A 30 24.85 -11.90 -14.25
C PRO A 30 23.55 -11.10 -14.34
N ASN A 31 22.64 -11.53 -15.22
CA ASN A 31 21.31 -10.92 -15.31
C ASN A 31 20.56 -11.21 -14.01
N ILE A 32 20.51 -10.22 -13.11
CA ILE A 32 19.90 -10.36 -11.79
C ILE A 32 18.38 -10.23 -11.92
N THR A 33 17.66 -11.15 -11.29
CA THR A 33 16.22 -11.08 -11.08
C THR A 33 15.97 -11.21 -9.58
N CYS A 34 15.02 -10.44 -9.05
CA CYS A 34 14.64 -10.55 -7.64
C CYS A 34 13.49 -11.54 -7.50
N ASP A 35 13.74 -12.64 -6.78
CA ASP A 35 12.77 -13.74 -6.65
C ASP A 35 11.75 -13.49 -5.52
N LYS A 36 12.07 -12.59 -4.58
CA LYS A 36 11.13 -12.25 -3.50
C LYS A 36 10.11 -11.22 -3.98
N ALA A 37 8.85 -11.51 -3.70
CA ALA A 37 7.77 -10.53 -3.88
C ALA A 37 8.04 -9.31 -3.00
N GLY A 38 7.81 -8.10 -3.55
CA GLY A 38 8.15 -6.87 -2.87
C GLY A 38 9.61 -6.41 -3.05
N GLU A 39 10.44 -7.09 -3.86
CA GLU A 39 11.77 -6.58 -4.22
C GLU A 39 11.79 -6.01 -5.66
N VAL A 40 12.70 -5.07 -5.92
CA VAL A 40 12.95 -4.49 -7.25
C VAL A 40 14.44 -4.45 -7.55
N VAL A 41 14.81 -4.67 -8.81
CA VAL A 41 16.20 -4.50 -9.26
C VAL A 41 16.51 -3.02 -9.35
N VAL A 42 17.46 -2.57 -8.56
CA VAL A 42 18.00 -1.21 -8.59
C VAL A 42 19.39 -1.25 -9.19
N THR A 43 19.61 -0.42 -10.21
CA THR A 43 20.91 -0.27 -10.87
C THR A 43 21.51 1.08 -10.51
N GLU A 44 22.73 1.05 -9.98
CA GLU A 44 23.53 2.22 -9.66
C GLU A 44 24.84 2.23 -10.46
N ILE A 45 25.45 3.41 -10.60
CA ILE A 45 26.76 3.55 -11.23
C ILE A 45 27.79 3.72 -10.11
N VAL A 46 28.66 2.73 -9.94
CA VAL A 46 29.74 2.75 -8.96
C VAL A 46 31.04 2.50 -9.69
N ASP A 47 31.99 3.40 -9.52
CA ASP A 47 33.31 3.34 -10.19
C ASP A 47 33.17 3.19 -11.71
N CYS A 48 32.27 3.97 -12.33
CA CYS A 48 31.94 3.92 -13.75
C CYS A 48 31.29 2.64 -14.27
N CYS A 49 31.02 1.69 -13.38
CA CYS A 49 30.39 0.43 -13.72
C CYS A 49 28.96 0.36 -13.20
N LYS A 50 28.06 -0.19 -14.01
CA LYS A 50 26.69 -0.48 -13.59
C LYS A 50 26.75 -1.64 -12.59
N LYS A 51 26.29 -1.39 -11.36
CA LYS A 51 26.07 -2.42 -10.34
C LYS A 51 24.58 -2.53 -10.08
N SER A 52 24.03 -3.74 -10.16
CA SER A 52 22.62 -3.99 -9.87
C SER A 52 22.46 -4.83 -8.60
N ARG A 53 21.46 -4.50 -7.78
CA ARG A 53 21.09 -5.25 -6.57
C ARG A 53 19.56 -5.30 -6.41
N CYS A 54 19.08 -6.18 -5.55
CA CYS A 54 17.67 -6.18 -5.14
C CYS A 54 17.47 -5.26 -3.93
N GLU A 55 16.46 -4.41 -3.98
CA GLU A 55 16.04 -3.58 -2.86
C GLU A 55 14.56 -3.81 -2.55
N PRO A 56 14.15 -3.74 -1.27
CA PRO A 56 12.75 -3.79 -0.87
C PRO A 56 11.95 -2.59 -1.41
N LYS A 57 10.71 -2.85 -1.82
CA LYS A 57 9.74 -1.83 -2.23
C LYS A 57 8.94 -1.34 -1.01
N PRO A 58 8.48 -0.08 -1.00
CA PRO A 58 7.62 0.46 0.07
C PRO A 58 6.16 -0.01 -0.10
N VAL A 59 5.94 -1.33 -0.05
CA VAL A 59 4.63 -1.98 -0.25
C VAL A 59 4.43 -3.09 0.77
N CYS A 60 3.19 -3.49 0.98
CA CYS A 60 2.87 -4.73 1.65
C CYS A 60 2.80 -5.87 0.64
N VAL A 61 3.14 -7.09 1.07
CA VAL A 61 2.97 -8.30 0.26
C VAL A 61 1.99 -9.23 0.98
N HIS A 62 0.88 -9.56 0.33
CA HIS A 62 -0.09 -10.54 0.83
C HIS A 62 -0.47 -11.52 -0.27
N ASN A 63 -0.35 -12.83 0.00
CA ASN A 63 -0.58 -13.90 -0.99
C ASN A 63 0.13 -13.64 -2.34
N ASN A 64 1.41 -13.27 -2.31
CA ASN A 64 2.23 -12.88 -3.47
C ASN A 64 1.70 -11.69 -4.29
N THR A 65 0.79 -10.90 -3.73
CA THR A 65 0.28 -9.68 -4.35
C THR A 65 0.81 -8.47 -3.60
N GLU A 66 1.29 -7.47 -4.34
CA GLU A 66 1.82 -6.22 -3.79
C GLU A 66 0.69 -5.19 -3.60
N TYR A 67 0.67 -4.53 -2.44
CA TYR A 67 -0.32 -3.52 -2.08
C TYR A 67 0.39 -2.23 -1.63
N GLN A 68 -0.06 -1.10 -2.16
CA GLN A 68 0.43 0.21 -1.71
C GLN A 68 -0.09 0.53 -0.30
N PRO A 69 0.65 1.33 0.50
CA PRO A 69 0.17 1.82 1.79
C PRO A 69 -1.22 2.44 1.68
N GLY A 70 -2.11 2.09 2.63
CA GLY A 70 -3.52 2.49 2.65
C GLY A 70 -4.47 1.64 1.79
N ALA A 71 -3.97 0.78 0.89
CA ALA A 71 -4.83 -0.09 0.10
C ALA A 71 -5.52 -1.16 0.95
N SER A 72 -6.80 -1.41 0.69
CA SER A 72 -7.53 -2.54 1.27
C SER A 72 -7.09 -3.85 0.63
N ILE A 73 -6.86 -4.86 1.47
CA ILE A 73 -6.42 -6.18 1.05
C ILE A 73 -7.65 -7.10 1.07
N PRO A 74 -8.00 -7.73 -0.07
CA PRO A 74 -9.09 -8.70 -0.11
C PRO A 74 -8.79 -9.88 0.80
N THR A 75 -9.68 -10.14 1.76
CA THR A 75 -9.57 -11.24 2.71
C THR A 75 -10.87 -12.06 2.74
N ASP A 76 -10.72 -13.37 2.89
CA ASP A 76 -11.83 -14.30 2.70
C ASP A 76 -12.73 -14.47 3.93
N ASN A 77 -12.39 -13.89 5.10
CA ASN A 77 -13.26 -13.99 6.28
C ASN A 77 -12.93 -12.98 7.39
N CYS A 78 -13.97 -12.26 7.82
CA CYS A 78 -14.13 -11.67 9.15
C CYS A 78 -13.05 -10.74 9.70
N GLN A 79 -12.30 -10.14 8.80
CA GLN A 79 -11.32 -9.12 9.12
C GLN A 79 -11.19 -8.18 7.93
N LYS A 80 -11.07 -6.88 8.18
CA LYS A 80 -10.68 -5.92 7.14
C LYS A 80 -9.18 -5.70 7.28
N CYS A 81 -8.44 -6.02 6.24
CA CYS A 81 -7.00 -5.75 6.21
C CYS A 81 -6.71 -4.57 5.31
N LYS A 82 -5.71 -3.79 5.70
CA LYS A 82 -5.13 -2.74 4.87
C LYS A 82 -3.61 -2.85 4.90
N CYS A 83 -2.96 -2.32 3.89
CA CYS A 83 -1.52 -2.08 3.99
C CYS A 83 -1.29 -0.90 4.94
N GLY A 84 -0.60 -1.13 6.05
CA GLY A 84 -0.30 -0.10 7.04
C GLY A 84 0.89 0.77 6.63
N ASP A 85 1.17 1.79 7.43
CA ASP A 85 2.35 2.65 7.27
C ASP A 85 3.56 2.13 8.06
N SER A 86 3.33 1.13 8.92
CA SER A 86 4.37 0.47 9.72
C SER A 86 5.30 -0.35 8.82
N VAL A 87 6.61 -0.28 9.06
CA VAL A 87 7.64 -1.01 8.31
C VAL A 87 8.22 -2.13 9.16
N ASP A 88 8.32 -3.32 8.59
CA ASP A 88 8.94 -4.49 9.21
C ASP A 88 10.47 -4.38 9.17
N PRO A 89 11.19 -4.50 10.29
CA PRO A 89 12.64 -4.26 10.35
C PRO A 89 13.49 -5.35 9.67
N ASP A 90 12.93 -6.55 9.46
CA ASP A 90 13.66 -7.67 8.85
C ASP A 90 13.52 -7.67 7.33
N THR A 91 12.33 -7.32 6.83
CA THR A 91 12.00 -7.32 5.40
C THR A 91 12.04 -5.93 4.77
N GLU A 92 12.03 -4.87 5.57
CA GLU A 92 11.89 -3.46 5.16
C GLU A 92 10.64 -3.17 4.32
N LEU A 93 9.65 -4.08 4.36
CA LEU A 93 8.35 -3.95 3.70
C LEU A 93 7.33 -3.31 4.64
N HIS A 94 6.25 -2.77 4.07
CA HIS A 94 5.12 -2.32 4.88
C HIS A 94 4.35 -3.52 5.45
N VAL A 95 3.82 -3.35 6.66
CA VAL A 95 3.11 -4.38 7.42
C VAL A 95 1.61 -4.36 7.09
N VAL A 96 1.04 -5.53 6.88
CA VAL A 96 -0.41 -5.70 6.74
C VAL A 96 -1.07 -5.55 8.12
N GLU A 97 -2.00 -4.61 8.23
CA GLU A 97 -2.77 -4.34 9.44
C GLU A 97 -4.20 -4.83 9.26
N CYS A 98 -4.62 -5.81 10.09
CA CYS A 98 -5.95 -6.40 10.03
C CYS A 98 -6.75 -6.08 11.29
N THR A 99 -7.99 -5.62 11.10
CA THR A 99 -8.95 -5.44 12.18
C THR A 99 -10.06 -6.51 12.08
N PRO A 100 -10.36 -7.22 13.17
CA PRO A 100 -11.46 -8.19 13.17
C PRO A 100 -12.79 -7.46 12.99
N ILE A 101 -13.66 -8.02 12.16
CA ILE A 101 -15.05 -7.60 12.01
C ILE A 101 -15.91 -8.59 12.80
N GLU A 102 -16.88 -8.11 13.57
CA GLU A 102 -17.86 -8.99 14.25
C GLU A 102 -18.81 -9.67 13.25
N CYS A 103 -18.33 -10.70 12.56
CA CYS A 103 -19.10 -11.44 11.55
C CYS A 103 -20.32 -12.19 12.09
N ASP A 104 -20.21 -12.71 13.31
CA ASP A 104 -21.21 -13.65 13.84
C ASP A 104 -22.57 -12.99 14.10
N LYS A 105 -22.62 -11.66 14.28
CA LYS A 105 -23.88 -10.98 14.60
C LYS A 105 -24.71 -10.64 13.35
N TYR A 106 -24.10 -10.45 12.19
CA TYR A 106 -24.77 -9.85 11.02
C TYR A 106 -25.28 -10.87 9.99
N CYS A 107 -24.77 -12.11 9.99
CA CYS A 107 -25.29 -13.19 9.14
C CYS A 107 -26.12 -14.19 9.94
N GLN A 108 -27.31 -13.76 10.35
CA GLN A 108 -28.25 -14.64 11.06
C GLN A 108 -29.11 -15.46 10.10
N GLN A 109 -29.28 -14.99 8.87
CA GLN A 109 -30.16 -15.60 7.87
C GLN A 109 -29.54 -15.56 6.48
N VAL A 110 -29.80 -16.61 5.69
CA VAL A 110 -29.40 -16.67 4.28
C VAL A 110 -30.15 -15.59 3.49
N GLY A 111 -29.43 -14.86 2.65
CA GLY A 111 -29.94 -13.74 1.87
C GLY A 111 -30.02 -12.41 2.63
N GLN A 112 -29.69 -12.38 3.92
CA GLN A 112 -29.58 -11.12 4.67
C GLN A 112 -28.47 -10.27 4.07
N THR A 113 -28.75 -9.00 3.83
CA THR A 113 -27.74 -8.04 3.38
C THR A 113 -27.47 -7.01 4.44
N TRP A 114 -26.20 -6.68 4.64
CA TRP A 114 -25.79 -5.63 5.57
C TRP A 114 -24.68 -4.80 4.95
N THR A 115 -24.52 -3.59 5.48
CA THR A 115 -23.53 -2.62 5.05
C THR A 115 -22.70 -2.27 6.28
N PRO A 116 -21.35 -2.32 6.20
CA PRO A 116 -20.49 -1.98 7.32
C PRO A 116 -20.74 -0.53 7.79
N PRO A 117 -20.67 -0.25 9.10
CA PRO A 117 -20.75 1.11 9.62
C PRO A 117 -19.65 2.02 9.06
N ASP A 118 -18.46 1.45 8.80
CA ASP A 118 -17.28 2.18 8.35
C ASP A 118 -17.23 2.38 6.82
N ASP A 119 -18.05 1.64 6.07
CA ASP A 119 -17.97 1.60 4.62
C ASP A 119 -19.37 1.42 4.02
N ASN A 120 -20.09 2.53 3.88
CA ASN A 120 -21.44 2.55 3.31
C ASN A 120 -21.48 2.19 1.82
N CYS A 121 -20.32 2.07 1.19
CA CYS A 121 -20.12 1.82 -0.22
C CYS A 121 -20.11 0.33 -0.56
N VAL A 122 -19.81 -0.52 0.43
CA VAL A 122 -19.73 -1.97 0.25
C VAL A 122 -20.95 -2.63 0.89
N LYS A 123 -21.57 -3.56 0.18
CA LYS A 123 -22.72 -4.32 0.69
C LYS A 123 -22.39 -5.79 0.68
N TYR A 124 -22.59 -6.46 1.80
CA TYR A 124 -22.41 -7.91 1.91
C TYR A 124 -23.76 -8.59 1.90
N ARG A 125 -23.84 -9.76 1.26
CA ARG A 125 -24.98 -10.68 1.32
C ARG A 125 -24.55 -12.00 1.92
N CYS A 126 -25.29 -12.49 2.91
CA CYS A 126 -25.00 -13.76 3.54
C CYS A 126 -25.50 -14.91 2.66
N ASP A 127 -24.60 -15.60 1.97
CA ASP A 127 -24.93 -16.76 1.14
C ASP A 127 -24.53 -18.06 1.86
N LYS A 128 -25.26 -19.15 1.61
CA LYS A 128 -24.90 -20.47 2.14
C LYS A 128 -23.98 -21.17 1.14
N ILE A 129 -22.73 -21.39 1.53
CA ILE A 129 -21.75 -22.16 0.74
C ILE A 129 -21.41 -23.42 1.54
N GLY A 130 -21.89 -24.58 1.06
CA GLY A 130 -21.84 -25.83 1.84
C GLY A 130 -22.79 -25.77 3.04
N ASP A 131 -22.31 -26.15 4.23
CA ASP A 131 -23.08 -26.03 5.49
C ASP A 131 -22.80 -24.74 6.29
N GLN A 132 -21.99 -23.84 5.74
CA GLN A 132 -21.61 -22.59 6.40
C GLN A 132 -22.28 -21.39 5.73
N LEU A 133 -22.72 -20.43 6.55
CA LEU A 133 -23.15 -19.11 6.09
C LEU A 133 -21.94 -18.21 5.95
N VAL A 134 -21.76 -17.59 4.79
CA VAL A 134 -20.62 -16.72 4.49
C VAL A 134 -21.11 -15.38 3.91
N PRO A 135 -20.52 -14.24 4.33
CA PRO A 135 -20.80 -12.96 3.70
C PRO A 135 -20.07 -12.87 2.35
N VAL A 136 -20.82 -12.71 1.28
CA VAL A 136 -20.30 -12.48 -0.08
C VAL A 136 -20.43 -10.99 -0.38
N GLU A 137 -19.33 -10.37 -0.79
CA GLU A 137 -19.33 -8.98 -1.23
C GLU A 137 -20.17 -8.83 -2.51
N VAL A 138 -21.15 -7.95 -2.47
CA VAL A 138 -21.92 -7.54 -3.63
C VAL A 138 -21.32 -6.20 -4.08
N LYS A 139 -20.61 -6.20 -5.22
CA LYS A 139 -20.06 -4.97 -5.80
C LYS A 139 -21.18 -3.93 -5.98
N THR A 140 -21.19 -2.91 -5.14
CA THR A 140 -22.07 -1.75 -5.25
C THR A 140 -21.30 -0.57 -5.84
N VAL A 141 -21.87 0.08 -6.84
CA VAL A 141 -21.33 1.34 -7.36
C VAL A 141 -21.70 2.43 -6.37
N CYS A 142 -20.71 3.04 -5.73
CA CYS A 142 -20.94 4.22 -4.90
C CYS A 142 -21.47 5.36 -5.78
N PRO A 143 -22.49 6.11 -5.33
CA PRO A 143 -22.83 7.39 -5.95
C PRO A 143 -21.61 8.31 -5.96
N GLU A 144 -21.45 9.12 -7.01
CA GLU A 144 -20.45 10.18 -7.00
C GLU A 144 -20.71 11.15 -5.85
N PHE A 145 -19.64 11.71 -5.29
CA PHE A 145 -19.72 12.68 -4.21
C PHE A 145 -20.61 13.87 -4.63
N ASN A 146 -21.73 14.06 -3.94
CA ASN A 146 -22.64 15.19 -4.16
C ASN A 146 -22.59 16.15 -2.95
N PRO A 147 -21.94 17.32 -3.07
CA PRO A 147 -21.80 18.27 -1.98
C PRO A 147 -23.10 18.95 -1.53
N GLU A 148 -24.20 18.82 -2.28
CA GLU A 148 -25.50 19.41 -1.91
C GLU A 148 -26.31 18.56 -0.91
N GLU A 149 -25.96 17.29 -0.70
CA GLU A 149 -26.61 16.42 0.28
C GLU A 149 -25.96 16.47 1.68
N CYS A 150 -24.98 17.37 1.89
CA CYS A 150 -24.35 17.52 3.19
C CYS A 150 -25.32 18.10 4.22
N ILE A 151 -25.55 17.36 5.31
CA ILE A 151 -26.45 17.75 6.37
C ILE A 151 -25.68 18.66 7.35
N PRO A 152 -26.09 19.91 7.58
CA PRO A 152 -25.51 20.73 8.64
C PRO A 152 -25.84 20.12 10.00
N VAL A 153 -24.83 19.98 10.87
CA VAL A 153 -24.98 19.36 12.19
C VAL A 153 -25.84 20.25 13.08
N ARG A 154 -27.15 20.00 13.10
CA ARG A 154 -28.02 20.42 14.19
C ARG A 154 -28.95 19.28 14.56
N GLU A 155 -28.56 18.61 15.64
CA GLU A 155 -29.37 17.79 16.55
C GLU A 155 -30.13 16.61 15.93
N HIS A 156 -29.64 15.38 16.15
CA HIS A 156 -30.40 14.25 16.72
C HIS A 156 -29.37 13.19 17.20
N VAL A 157 -28.93 13.27 18.46
CA VAL A 157 -29.33 12.43 19.61
C VAL A 157 -28.63 11.06 19.66
N LEU A 158 -27.56 11.04 20.47
CA LEU A 158 -27.16 10.02 21.46
C LEU A 158 -27.36 8.52 21.15
N GLN A 159 -26.24 7.80 21.01
CA GLN A 159 -25.99 6.60 21.82
C GLN A 159 -24.47 6.41 22.09
N CYS A 160 -24.06 6.73 23.34
CA CYS A 160 -22.88 6.30 24.13
C CYS A 160 -21.43 6.69 23.67
N LEU A 161 -20.83 7.73 24.28
CA LEU A 161 -19.70 7.73 25.27
C LEU A 161 -18.37 7.12 24.73
N GLU A 162 -17.22 7.82 24.60
CA GLU A 162 -16.57 8.83 25.44
C GLU A 162 -15.94 10.01 24.64
N VAL A 163 -15.54 11.01 25.41
CA VAL A 163 -15.16 12.41 25.11
C VAL A 163 -13.86 12.56 24.31
N LEU A 164 -13.79 13.54 23.39
CA LEU A 164 -12.78 14.63 23.35
C LEU A 164 -13.17 15.69 22.29
N LEU A 165 -13.63 16.85 22.78
CA LEU A 165 -13.31 18.24 22.37
C LEU A 165 -12.50 18.37 21.06
N THR A 166 -12.83 19.13 20.01
CA THR A 166 -13.34 20.50 19.88
C THR A 166 -13.44 20.82 18.37
N ALA A 167 -14.49 21.51 17.90
CA ALA A 167 -14.44 22.60 16.91
C ALA A 167 -15.86 22.97 16.48
N GLU A 168 -16.35 24.11 16.95
CA GLU A 168 -17.60 24.71 16.48
C GLU A 168 -17.45 25.09 14.99
N GLY A 169 -18.32 24.54 14.13
CA GLY A 169 -18.50 25.04 12.76
C GLY A 169 -17.98 24.18 11.59
N ALA A 170 -17.40 22.99 11.84
CA ALA A 170 -16.98 22.12 10.74
C ALA A 170 -18.18 21.39 10.11
N THR A 171 -18.36 21.57 8.79
CA THR A 171 -19.35 20.81 8.02
C THR A 171 -18.67 19.56 7.50
N TRP A 172 -19.18 18.38 7.88
CA TRP A 172 -18.58 17.11 7.50
C TRP A 172 -19.43 16.45 6.42
N CYS A 173 -18.82 16.22 5.26
CA CYS A 173 -19.44 15.52 4.14
C CYS A 173 -18.79 14.14 3.99
N TRP A 174 -19.61 13.10 3.85
CA TRP A 174 -19.13 11.75 3.57
C TRP A 174 -19.03 11.54 2.04
N GLY A 175 -17.86 11.16 1.53
CA GLY A 175 -17.62 10.93 0.11
C GLY A 175 -16.46 9.99 -0.13
N ARG A 176 -16.59 9.07 -1.11
CA ARG A 176 -15.52 8.11 -1.48
C ARG A 176 -14.91 7.34 -0.29
N GLY A 177 -15.71 7.00 0.71
CA GLY A 177 -15.24 6.23 1.87
C GLY A 177 -14.38 7.02 2.88
N SER A 178 -14.40 8.36 2.85
CA SER A 178 -13.74 9.20 3.84
C SER A 178 -14.62 10.38 4.27
N TRP A 179 -14.42 10.83 5.50
CA TRP A 179 -14.97 12.10 6.00
C TRP A 179 -14.15 13.26 5.43
N HIS A 180 -14.83 14.24 4.85
CA HIS A 180 -14.24 15.47 4.36
C HIS A 180 -14.85 16.64 5.14
N SER A 181 -14.02 17.44 5.80
CA SER A 181 -14.42 18.68 6.44
C SER A 181 -14.26 19.86 5.49
N HIS A 182 -15.21 20.79 5.49
CA HIS A 182 -15.10 22.09 4.82
C HIS A 182 -14.99 23.23 5.83
#